data_AF-A0A0F9NPZ5-F1
#
_entry.id   AF-A0A0F9NPZ5-F1
#
_cell.length_a   1.000
_cell.length_b   1.000
_cell.length_c   1.000
_cell.angle_alpha   90.00
_cell.angle_beta   90.00
_cell.angle_gamma   90.00
#
_symmetry.space_group_name_H-M   'P 1'
#
loop_
_entity.id
_entity.type
_entity.pdbx_description
1 polymer ?
#
loop_
_entity_poly.entity_id
_entity_poly.type
_entity_poly.pdbx_seq_one_letter_code
_entity_poly.pdbx_strand_id
1 'polypeptide(L)'
;MYGGMSGKSYNNGGGEIWMIPTESEKAITNENIRILTGNHAAAHAFRQARVGVVSAYPITPQSPVVEKIAEFISEGKLKARFVKVESEHSALAVCCAASATGSRVGTATSSHGLLLMFELLPWASGNRLPIVINLATRALGAPWSVWTDHQDFITIRDVGWIQLFCENNQEIYDTNIQAFKIAEDPRVLLPTICGYDGYILSHTVMP
;
A
#
# COMPACT_ATOMS: atom_id res chain seq x y z
N MET A 1 27.34 29.17 16.19
CA MET A 1 27.07 30.50 16.78
C MET A 1 25.58 30.75 16.66
N TYR A 2 24.94 31.08 17.77
CA TYR A 2 23.50 31.33 17.89
C TYR A 2 22.99 32.32 16.83
N GLY A 3 21.92 31.95 16.12
CA GLY A 3 21.16 32.87 15.28
C GLY A 3 20.32 33.80 16.14
N GLY A 4 20.54 35.11 16.01
CA GLY A 4 19.98 36.14 16.89
C GLY A 4 18.46 36.28 16.79
N MET A 5 17.84 36.44 17.96
CA MET A 5 16.46 36.92 18.11
C MET A 5 16.43 38.43 17.87
N SER A 6 15.76 38.86 16.80
CA SER A 6 15.42 40.27 16.58
C SER A 6 14.05 40.56 17.21
N GLY A 7 14.03 41.00 18.47
CA GLY A 7 12.83 41.51 19.13
C GLY A 7 12.62 42.99 18.85
N LYS A 8 11.43 43.38 18.37
CA LYS A 8 11.00 44.80 18.33
C LYS A 8 10.49 45.22 19.70
N SER A 9 11.14 46.21 20.30
CA SER A 9 10.75 46.83 21.57
C SER A 9 9.81 48.01 21.34
N TYR A 10 8.65 48.00 22.00
CA TYR A 10 7.77 49.17 22.14
C TYR A 10 7.78 49.62 23.60
N ASN A 11 8.01 50.91 23.83
CA ASN A 11 8.12 51.51 25.15
C ASN A 11 7.00 52.55 25.31
N ASN A 12 5.89 52.18 25.97
CA ASN A 12 4.95 53.15 26.53
C ASN A 12 5.36 53.35 28.00
N GLY A 13 5.61 54.60 28.36
CA GLY A 13 6.36 54.97 29.56
C GLY A 13 5.86 54.38 30.89
N GLY A 14 6.84 54.07 31.75
CA GLY A 14 6.67 53.89 33.19
C GLY A 14 6.31 52.46 33.64
N GLY A 15 7.31 51.74 34.17
CA GLY A 15 7.09 50.56 35.04
C GLY A 15 7.13 49.20 34.33
N GLU A 16 8.16 48.42 34.63
CA GLU A 16 8.33 46.97 34.38
C GLU A 16 8.19 46.44 32.94
N ILE A 17 9.32 45.96 32.41
CA ILE A 17 9.39 45.19 31.17
C ILE A 17 8.90 43.76 31.47
N TRP A 18 7.60 43.52 31.33
CA TRP A 18 7.08 42.17 31.28
C TRP A 18 7.35 41.60 29.89
N MET A 19 8.27 40.62 29.77
CA MET A 19 8.32 39.76 28.59
C MET A 19 7.01 38.99 28.53
N ILE A 20 6.08 39.44 27.70
CA ILE A 20 4.93 38.63 27.29
C ILE A 20 5.55 37.45 26.52
N PRO A 21 5.38 36.19 26.97
CA PRO A 21 5.83 35.06 26.18
C PRO A 21 5.06 35.12 24.87
N THR A 22 5.73 35.43 23.76
CA THR A 22 5.18 35.14 22.43
C THR A 22 4.88 33.66 22.43
N GLU A 23 3.59 33.30 22.30
CA GLU A 23 3.12 31.92 22.25
C GLU A 23 4.11 31.09 21.45
N SER A 24 4.83 30.22 22.14
CA SER A 24 5.66 29.20 21.51
C SER A 24 4.75 28.48 20.53
N GLU A 25 5.09 28.49 19.24
CA GLU A 25 4.42 27.69 18.22
C GLU A 25 4.13 26.31 18.81
N LYS A 26 2.85 26.02 19.03
CA LYS A 26 2.42 24.71 19.52
C LYS A 26 2.95 23.70 18.52
N ALA A 27 3.94 22.91 18.94
CA ALA A 27 4.34 21.72 18.22
C ALA A 27 3.07 20.93 17.92
N ILE A 28 2.82 20.62 16.64
CA ILE A 28 1.70 19.79 16.22
C ILE A 28 1.90 18.43 16.89
N THR A 29 1.25 18.20 18.03
CA THR A 29 1.18 16.88 18.67
C THR A 29 0.22 16.05 17.84
N ASN A 30 0.77 15.38 16.82
CA ASN A 30 -0.01 14.72 15.79
C ASN A 30 -0.43 13.32 16.25
N GLU A 31 -1.57 13.22 16.95
CA GLU A 31 -2.13 11.93 17.42
C GLU A 31 -2.49 10.95 16.27
N ASN A 32 -2.40 11.38 15.01
CA ASN A 32 -2.76 10.60 13.82
C ASN A 32 -1.58 10.14 12.93
N ILE A 33 -0.33 10.52 13.22
CA ILE A 33 0.83 10.03 12.45
C ILE A 33 1.23 8.63 12.94
N ARG A 34 1.43 7.69 12.01
CA ARG A 34 1.85 6.32 12.32
C ARG A 34 3.08 5.95 11.54
N ILE A 35 4.14 5.61 12.26
CA ILE A 35 5.37 5.10 11.65
C ILE A 35 5.14 3.65 11.22
N LEU A 36 5.05 3.42 9.91
CA LEU A 36 4.74 2.12 9.32
C LEU A 36 5.71 1.76 8.20
N THR A 37 5.93 0.47 7.99
CA THR A 37 6.57 -0.04 6.77
C THR A 37 5.61 0.09 5.59
N GLY A 38 6.11 0.12 4.35
CA GLY A 38 5.27 0.15 3.16
C GLY A 38 4.30 -1.03 3.09
N ASN A 39 4.75 -2.23 3.49
CA ASN A 39 3.87 -3.40 3.55
C ASN A 39 2.71 -3.23 4.57
N HIS A 40 2.99 -2.68 5.74
CA HIS A 40 1.93 -2.41 6.72
C HIS A 40 1.01 -1.28 6.27
N ALA A 41 1.54 -0.25 5.60
CA ALA A 41 0.76 0.82 5.01
C ALA A 41 -0.26 0.26 3.98
N ALA A 42 0.17 -0.63 3.09
CA ALA A 42 -0.72 -1.35 2.17
C ALA A 42 -1.81 -2.17 2.90
N ALA A 43 -1.43 -2.92 3.94
CA ALA A 43 -2.38 -3.70 4.74
C ALA A 43 -3.42 -2.82 5.45
N HIS A 44 -3.00 -1.65 5.98
CA HIS A 44 -3.89 -0.67 6.57
C HIS A 44 -4.89 -0.11 5.56
N ALA A 45 -4.44 0.21 4.34
CA ALA A 45 -5.28 0.65 3.26
C ALA A 45 -6.32 -0.42 2.88
N PHE A 46 -5.92 -1.69 2.73
CA PHE A 46 -6.84 -2.81 2.47
C PHE A 46 -7.92 -2.95 3.55
N ARG A 47 -7.54 -2.81 4.82
CA ARG A 47 -8.47 -2.83 5.94
C ARG A 47 -9.47 -1.68 5.87
N GLN A 48 -9.01 -0.44 5.65
CA GLN A 48 -9.89 0.74 5.56
C GLN A 48 -10.75 0.73 4.29
N ALA A 49 -10.26 0.14 3.21
CA ALA A 49 -11.02 -0.17 2.03
C ALA A 49 -12.00 -1.33 2.24
N ARG A 50 -12.06 -1.98 3.41
CA ARG A 50 -13.01 -3.07 3.72
C ARG A 50 -13.00 -4.16 2.65
N VAL A 51 -11.81 -4.63 2.27
CA VAL A 51 -11.67 -5.78 1.37
C VAL A 51 -12.46 -6.97 1.92
N GLY A 52 -13.20 -7.67 1.07
CA GLY A 52 -14.09 -8.77 1.47
C GLY A 52 -13.43 -10.15 1.37
N VAL A 53 -12.56 -10.34 0.37
CA VAL A 53 -11.78 -11.57 0.18
C VAL A 53 -10.32 -11.23 -0.07
N VAL A 54 -9.44 -11.90 0.65
CA VAL A 54 -7.99 -11.87 0.40
C VAL A 54 -7.50 -13.30 0.23
N SER A 55 -6.87 -13.57 -0.90
CA SER A 55 -6.18 -14.84 -1.12
C SER A 55 -4.68 -14.59 -1.20
N ALA A 56 -3.86 -15.46 -0.62
CA ALA A 56 -2.44 -15.20 -0.49
C ALA A 56 -1.59 -16.48 -0.52
N TYR A 57 -0.40 -16.33 -1.09
CA TYR A 57 0.70 -17.28 -1.01
C TYR A 57 1.96 -16.52 -0.56
N PRO A 58 2.80 -17.10 0.32
CA PRO A 58 3.97 -16.39 0.85
C PRO A 58 5.09 -16.27 -0.19
N ILE A 59 5.52 -15.03 -0.46
CA ILE A 59 6.72 -14.74 -1.23
C ILE A 59 7.39 -13.45 -0.73
N THR A 60 8.70 -13.49 -0.49
CA THR A 60 9.48 -12.30 -0.09
C THR A 60 9.59 -11.33 -1.27
N PRO A 61 9.47 -9.99 -1.08
CA PRO A 61 9.30 -9.24 0.18
C PRO A 61 7.85 -8.83 0.57
N GLN A 62 6.79 -9.32 -0.09
CA GLN A 62 5.42 -8.87 0.21
C GLN A 62 4.76 -9.52 1.42
N SER A 63 5.22 -10.70 1.89
CA SER A 63 4.54 -11.50 2.92
C SER A 63 4.00 -10.70 4.13
N PRO A 64 4.68 -9.66 4.65
CA PRO A 64 4.16 -8.85 5.76
C PRO A 64 2.80 -8.18 5.47
N VAL A 65 2.43 -7.91 4.21
CA VAL A 65 1.12 -7.36 3.83
C VAL A 65 0.01 -8.34 4.22
N VAL A 66 0.11 -9.59 3.77
CA VAL A 66 -0.92 -10.61 3.95
C VAL A 66 -0.95 -11.14 5.37
N GLU A 67 0.19 -11.19 6.05
CA GLU A 67 0.30 -11.49 7.48
C GLU A 67 -0.44 -10.43 8.31
N LYS A 68 -0.22 -9.15 8.03
CA LYS A 68 -0.89 -8.07 8.75
C LYS A 68 -2.40 -8.03 8.49
N ILE A 69 -2.84 -8.36 7.28
CA ILE A 69 -4.26 -8.53 6.97
C ILE A 69 -4.86 -9.69 7.77
N ALA A 70 -4.17 -10.83 7.84
CA ALA A 70 -4.62 -11.98 8.62
C ALA A 70 -4.74 -11.63 10.11
N GLU A 71 -3.78 -10.85 10.65
CA GLU A 71 -3.85 -10.29 12.00
C GLU A 71 -5.13 -9.45 12.18
N PHE A 72 -5.41 -8.49 11.28
CA PHE A 72 -6.62 -7.67 11.37
C PHE A 72 -7.92 -8.48 11.34
N ILE A 73 -7.96 -9.57 10.57
CA ILE A 73 -9.11 -10.47 10.54
C ILE A 73 -9.25 -11.21 11.87
N SER A 74 -8.13 -11.72 12.41
CA SER A 74 -8.12 -12.44 13.70
C SER A 74 -8.53 -11.56 14.89
N GLU A 75 -8.15 -10.28 14.86
CA GLU A 75 -8.51 -9.28 15.87
C GLU A 75 -9.94 -8.72 15.70
N GLY A 76 -10.67 -9.14 14.66
CA GLY A 76 -11.99 -8.60 14.34
C GLY A 76 -12.00 -7.17 13.79
N LYS A 77 -10.83 -6.62 13.42
CA LYS A 77 -10.68 -5.28 12.82
C LYS A 77 -11.02 -5.24 11.32
N LEU A 78 -11.11 -6.41 10.67
CA LEU A 78 -11.51 -6.57 9.28
C LEU A 78 -12.44 -7.78 9.12
N LYS A 79 -13.65 -7.57 8.60
CA LYS A 79 -14.57 -8.66 8.25
C LYS A 79 -14.31 -9.13 6.82
N ALA A 80 -13.32 -10.00 6.65
CA ALA A 80 -12.93 -10.56 5.35
C ALA A 80 -12.70 -12.08 5.44
N ARG A 81 -12.76 -12.76 4.29
CA ARG A 81 -12.31 -14.15 4.14
C ARG A 81 -10.85 -14.17 3.71
N PHE A 82 -10.00 -14.81 4.50
CA PHE A 82 -8.60 -15.06 4.13
C PHE A 82 -8.46 -16.49 3.60
N VAL A 83 -8.06 -16.64 2.34
CA VAL A 83 -7.93 -17.95 1.66
C VAL A 83 -6.46 -18.25 1.44
N LYS A 84 -5.93 -19.21 2.21
CA LYS A 84 -4.59 -19.77 2.02
C LYS A 84 -4.64 -20.74 0.86
N VAL A 85 -3.80 -20.50 -0.13
CA VAL A 85 -3.72 -21.33 -1.35
C VAL A 85 -2.37 -22.01 -1.44
N GLU A 86 -2.23 -22.91 -2.40
CA GLU A 86 -1.03 -23.70 -2.67
C GLU A 86 -0.03 -23.01 -3.62
N SER A 87 -0.45 -21.97 -4.34
CA SER A 87 0.41 -21.20 -5.26
C SER A 87 -0.16 -19.81 -5.56
N GLU A 88 0.67 -18.91 -6.09
CA GLU A 88 0.23 -17.58 -6.54
C GLU A 88 -0.77 -17.64 -7.70
N HIS A 89 -0.68 -18.65 -8.58
CA HIS A 89 -1.70 -18.87 -9.62
C HIS A 89 -3.08 -19.08 -8.99
N SER A 90 -3.16 -19.99 -8.02
CA SER A 90 -4.37 -20.29 -7.26
C SER A 90 -4.86 -19.08 -6.47
N ALA A 91 -3.95 -18.21 -6.01
CA ALA A 91 -4.32 -16.98 -5.31
C ALA A 91 -5.11 -16.05 -6.23
N LEU A 92 -4.64 -15.83 -7.47
CA LEU A 92 -5.37 -15.00 -8.43
C LEU A 92 -6.64 -15.70 -8.92
N ALA A 93 -6.68 -17.03 -9.02
CA ALA A 93 -7.89 -17.77 -9.39
C ALA A 93 -9.03 -17.55 -8.38
N VAL A 94 -8.72 -17.67 -7.07
CA VAL A 94 -9.66 -17.36 -5.99
C VAL A 94 -10.08 -15.89 -6.07
N CYS A 95 -9.16 -14.98 -6.36
CA CYS A 95 -9.48 -13.57 -6.51
C CYS A 95 -10.46 -13.30 -7.65
N CYS A 96 -10.25 -13.91 -8.82
CA CYS A 96 -11.17 -13.82 -9.96
C CYS A 96 -12.57 -14.32 -9.59
N ALA A 97 -12.67 -15.49 -8.96
CA ALA A 97 -13.96 -16.06 -8.55
C ALA A 97 -14.68 -15.18 -7.50
N ALA A 98 -13.94 -14.65 -6.52
CA ALA A 98 -14.49 -13.77 -5.50
C ALA A 98 -14.95 -12.42 -6.07
N SER A 99 -14.22 -11.88 -7.05
CA SER A 99 -14.58 -10.62 -7.71
C SER A 99 -15.83 -10.79 -8.58
N ALA A 100 -15.90 -11.90 -9.34
CA ALA A 100 -17.06 -12.23 -10.17
C ALA A 100 -18.36 -12.43 -9.37
N THR A 101 -18.26 -12.78 -8.08
CA THR A 101 -19.41 -12.90 -7.17
C THR A 101 -19.76 -11.60 -6.43
N GLY A 102 -19.08 -10.49 -6.78
CA GLY A 102 -19.38 -9.15 -6.27
C GLY A 102 -18.63 -8.76 -4.99
N SER A 103 -17.62 -9.52 -4.58
CA SER A 103 -16.78 -9.14 -3.44
C SER A 103 -15.70 -8.16 -3.86
N ARG A 104 -15.32 -7.24 -2.95
CA ARG A 104 -14.08 -6.47 -3.09
C ARG A 104 -12.90 -7.38 -2.78
N VAL A 105 -11.97 -7.51 -3.71
CA VAL A 105 -10.89 -8.50 -3.64
C VAL A 105 -9.53 -7.84 -3.67
N GLY A 106 -8.62 -8.34 -2.84
CA GLY A 106 -7.22 -7.97 -2.95
C GLY A 106 -6.27 -9.11 -2.63
N THR A 107 -5.04 -9.01 -3.14
CA THR A 107 -3.93 -9.92 -2.83
C THR A 107 -2.61 -9.17 -2.84
N ALA A 108 -1.52 -9.84 -2.49
CA ALA A 108 -0.17 -9.31 -2.62
C ALA A 108 0.77 -10.39 -3.17
N THR A 109 1.71 -9.98 -4.02
CA THR A 109 2.69 -10.87 -4.66
C THR A 109 4.01 -10.13 -4.94
N SER A 110 5.00 -10.85 -5.45
CA SER A 110 6.32 -10.34 -5.84
C SER A 110 6.93 -11.22 -6.93
N SER A 111 7.66 -10.64 -7.89
CA SER A 111 8.59 -11.37 -8.77
C SER A 111 7.96 -12.62 -9.44
N HIS A 112 8.55 -13.79 -9.24
CA HIS A 112 8.12 -15.09 -9.76
C HIS A 112 6.67 -15.43 -9.40
N GLY A 113 6.18 -14.95 -8.25
CA GLY A 113 4.79 -15.10 -7.87
C GLY A 113 3.84 -14.35 -8.81
N LEU A 114 4.21 -13.15 -9.25
CA LEU A 114 3.44 -12.42 -10.26
C LEU A 114 3.50 -13.13 -11.63
N LEU A 115 4.65 -13.70 -12.00
CA LEU A 115 4.75 -14.47 -13.24
C LEU A 115 3.94 -15.76 -13.20
N LEU A 116 3.83 -16.39 -12.04
CA LEU A 116 2.99 -17.57 -11.86
C LEU A 116 1.48 -17.20 -11.95
N MET A 117 1.12 -15.96 -11.61
CA MET A 117 -0.23 -15.41 -11.86
C MET A 117 -0.51 -15.07 -13.32
N PHE A 118 0.50 -15.04 -14.20
CA PHE A 118 0.42 -14.37 -15.51
C PHE A 118 -0.74 -14.84 -16.39
N GLU A 119 -1.03 -16.15 -16.43
CA GLU A 119 -2.14 -16.71 -17.19
C GLU A 119 -3.51 -16.09 -16.81
N LEU A 120 -3.69 -15.78 -15.53
CA LEU A 120 -4.96 -15.26 -15.00
C LEU A 120 -5.05 -13.73 -15.05
N LEU A 121 -3.95 -13.02 -15.29
CA LEU A 121 -3.97 -11.55 -15.39
C LEU A 121 -4.82 -11.07 -16.59
N PRO A 122 -4.63 -11.56 -17.84
CA PRO A 122 -5.52 -11.25 -18.95
C PRO A 122 -6.96 -11.73 -18.74
N TRP A 123 -7.14 -12.84 -17.99
CA TRP A 123 -8.46 -13.34 -17.68
C TRP A 123 -9.24 -12.37 -16.78
N ALA A 124 -8.58 -11.82 -15.76
CA ALA A 124 -9.16 -10.83 -14.86
C ALA A 124 -9.55 -9.54 -15.59
N SER A 125 -8.68 -9.02 -16.46
CA SER A 125 -8.97 -7.80 -17.22
C SER A 125 -10.04 -8.03 -18.30
N GLY A 126 -9.98 -9.16 -19.01
CA GLY A 126 -10.97 -9.54 -20.03
C GLY A 126 -12.39 -9.72 -19.47
N ASN A 127 -12.50 -10.23 -18.24
CA ASN A 127 -13.77 -10.39 -17.53
C ASN A 127 -14.19 -9.15 -16.71
N ARG A 128 -13.45 -8.04 -16.82
CA ARG A 128 -13.75 -6.76 -16.14
C ARG A 128 -13.85 -6.90 -14.61
N LEU A 129 -12.93 -7.66 -14.02
CA LEU A 129 -12.93 -7.96 -12.59
C LEU A 129 -12.12 -6.91 -11.81
N PRO A 130 -12.74 -6.12 -10.91
CA PRO A 130 -12.03 -5.10 -10.13
C PRO A 130 -11.25 -5.73 -8.97
N ILE A 131 -10.07 -6.26 -9.27
CA ILE A 131 -9.13 -6.86 -8.31
C ILE A 131 -7.99 -5.87 -8.06
N VAL A 132 -7.55 -5.72 -6.80
CA VAL A 132 -6.37 -4.91 -6.46
C VAL A 132 -5.22 -5.80 -5.98
N ILE A 133 -4.06 -5.71 -6.63
CA ILE A 133 -2.84 -6.41 -6.22
C ILE A 133 -1.84 -5.41 -5.63
N ASN A 134 -1.29 -5.71 -4.46
CA ASN A 134 -0.07 -5.08 -3.98
C ASN A 134 1.15 -5.83 -4.50
N LEU A 135 2.04 -5.14 -5.19
CA LEU A 135 3.27 -5.71 -5.72
C LEU A 135 4.47 -5.02 -5.05
N ALA A 136 5.08 -5.73 -4.09
CA ALA A 136 6.42 -5.36 -3.66
C ALA A 136 7.39 -5.89 -4.71
N THR A 137 7.94 -5.01 -5.54
CA THR A 137 8.73 -5.41 -6.71
C THR A 137 10.01 -6.11 -6.30
N ARG A 138 10.40 -7.08 -7.11
CA ARG A 138 11.58 -7.90 -6.86
C ARG A 138 12.11 -8.48 -8.17
N ALA A 139 13.44 -8.54 -8.24
CA ALA A 139 14.15 -9.10 -9.38
C ALA A 139 13.68 -10.49 -9.82
N LEU A 140 13.52 -10.64 -11.12
CA LEU A 140 13.27 -11.93 -11.77
C LEU A 140 14.58 -12.72 -11.87
N GLY A 141 14.46 -14.05 -11.97
CA GLY A 141 15.60 -14.96 -11.83
C GLY A 141 16.70 -14.82 -12.90
N ALA A 142 17.84 -15.47 -12.59
CA ALA A 142 19.11 -15.56 -13.31
C ALA A 142 20.02 -14.29 -13.27
N PRO A 143 20.78 -14.08 -12.16
CA PRO A 143 20.82 -14.88 -10.93
C PRO A 143 19.63 -14.57 -9.99
N TRP A 144 19.35 -15.48 -9.04
CA TRP A 144 18.30 -15.27 -8.05
C TRP A 144 18.61 -14.06 -7.16
N SER A 145 17.65 -13.16 -7.03
CA SER A 145 17.76 -12.01 -6.12
C SER A 145 16.45 -11.80 -5.37
N VAL A 146 16.58 -11.35 -4.13
CA VAL A 146 15.45 -10.90 -3.30
C VAL A 146 15.28 -9.39 -3.34
N TRP A 147 16.25 -8.67 -3.90
CA TRP A 147 16.26 -7.22 -4.00
C TRP A 147 15.31 -6.70 -5.09
N THR A 148 14.96 -5.42 -4.99
CA THR A 148 14.10 -4.75 -5.97
C THR A 148 14.81 -4.61 -7.32
N ASP A 149 14.05 -4.91 -8.37
CA ASP A 149 14.09 -4.24 -9.66
C ASP A 149 12.63 -4.08 -10.10
N HIS A 150 12.37 -3.58 -11.31
CA HIS A 150 10.99 -3.39 -11.81
C HIS A 150 10.62 -4.36 -12.93
N GLN A 151 11.39 -5.45 -13.12
CA GLN A 151 11.15 -6.37 -14.24
C GLN A 151 9.80 -7.06 -14.11
N ASP A 152 9.43 -7.47 -12.89
CA ASP A 152 8.13 -8.09 -12.61
C ASP A 152 6.96 -7.16 -12.94
N PHE A 153 7.03 -5.90 -12.48
CA PHE A 153 6.03 -4.88 -12.76
C PHE A 153 5.92 -4.56 -14.26
N ILE A 154 7.05 -4.42 -14.96
CA ILE A 154 7.02 -4.10 -16.40
C ILE A 154 6.56 -5.30 -17.24
N THR A 155 6.77 -6.54 -16.80
CA THR A 155 6.40 -7.74 -17.57
C THR A 155 4.89 -7.83 -17.85
N ILE A 156 4.06 -7.27 -16.98
CA ILE A 156 2.60 -7.34 -17.09
C ILE A 156 1.98 -6.16 -17.86
N ARG A 157 2.78 -5.29 -18.46
CA ARG A 157 2.32 -4.05 -19.14
C ARG A 157 1.21 -4.24 -20.18
N ASP A 158 1.18 -5.39 -20.85
CA ASP A 158 0.28 -5.64 -21.98
C ASP A 158 -0.96 -6.47 -21.56
N VAL A 159 -1.12 -6.80 -20.27
CA VAL A 159 -2.23 -7.68 -19.81
C VAL A 159 -3.52 -6.94 -19.46
N GLY A 160 -3.58 -5.63 -19.69
CA GLY A 160 -4.79 -4.82 -19.50
C GLY A 160 -5.10 -4.46 -18.05
N TRP A 161 -4.07 -4.33 -17.21
CA TRP A 161 -4.17 -3.90 -15.83
C TRP A 161 -3.78 -2.43 -15.68
N ILE A 162 -4.46 -1.71 -14.79
CA ILE A 162 -4.03 -0.36 -14.41
C ILE A 162 -2.80 -0.49 -13.52
N GLN A 163 -1.70 0.14 -13.93
CA GLN A 163 -0.44 0.08 -13.21
C GLN A 163 -0.15 1.41 -12.52
N LEU A 164 -0.05 1.38 -11.19
CA LEU A 164 0.31 2.52 -10.36
C LEU A 164 1.58 2.17 -9.60
N PHE A 165 2.56 3.07 -9.55
CA PHE A 165 3.83 2.85 -8.86
C PHE A 165 4.06 3.92 -7.81
N CYS A 166 4.44 3.52 -6.60
CA CYS A 166 4.57 4.41 -5.45
C CYS A 166 6.04 4.67 -5.11
N GLU A 167 6.37 5.91 -4.77
CA GLU A 167 7.68 6.40 -4.37
C GLU A 167 7.90 6.38 -2.85
N ASN A 168 6.84 6.41 -2.04
CA ASN A 168 6.95 6.42 -0.57
C ASN A 168 5.79 5.67 0.14
N ASN A 169 5.93 5.44 1.44
CA ASN A 169 4.97 4.63 2.21
C ASN A 169 3.58 5.27 2.32
N GLN A 170 3.49 6.60 2.37
CA GLN A 170 2.21 7.31 2.39
C GLN A 170 1.50 7.15 1.05
N GLU A 171 2.23 7.25 -0.06
CA GLU A 171 1.69 6.99 -1.39
C GLU A 171 1.25 5.55 -1.56
N ILE A 172 1.94 4.56 -0.98
CA ILE A 172 1.46 3.17 -0.96
C ILE A 172 0.06 3.09 -0.32
N TYR A 173 -0.13 3.75 0.83
CA TYR A 173 -1.43 3.78 1.51
C TYR A 173 -2.52 4.46 0.67
N ASP A 174 -2.24 5.68 0.18
CA ASP A 174 -3.22 6.48 -0.56
C ASP A 174 -3.57 5.85 -1.91
N THR A 175 -2.56 5.36 -2.63
CA THR A 175 -2.72 4.71 -3.94
C THR A 175 -3.56 3.44 -3.83
N ASN A 176 -3.43 2.66 -2.76
CA ASN A 176 -4.27 1.48 -2.55
C ASN A 176 -5.76 1.85 -2.41
N ILE A 177 -6.08 2.93 -1.70
CA ILE A 177 -7.46 3.41 -1.56
C ILE A 177 -7.99 3.92 -2.91
N GLN A 178 -7.17 4.67 -3.64
CA GLN A 178 -7.49 5.16 -4.97
C GLN A 178 -7.67 4.01 -5.97
N ALA A 179 -6.83 2.98 -5.90
CA ALA A 179 -6.87 1.82 -6.76
C ALA A 179 -8.21 1.08 -6.67
N PHE A 180 -8.75 0.87 -5.47
CA PHE A 180 -10.10 0.31 -5.34
C PHE A 180 -11.16 1.22 -5.97
N LYS A 181 -11.05 2.54 -5.79
CA LYS A 181 -12.00 3.50 -6.38
C LYS A 181 -11.96 3.52 -7.91
N ILE A 182 -10.76 3.45 -8.48
CA ILE A 182 -10.54 3.44 -9.93
C ILE A 182 -11.00 2.09 -10.50
N ALA A 183 -10.57 0.97 -9.90
CA ALA A 183 -10.88 -0.36 -10.37
C ALA A 183 -12.39 -0.63 -10.40
N GLU A 184 -13.12 -0.20 -9.37
CA GLU A 184 -14.55 -0.44 -9.21
C GLU A 184 -15.44 0.63 -9.86
N ASP A 185 -14.88 1.67 -10.47
CA ASP A 185 -15.67 2.66 -11.19
C ASP A 185 -16.41 1.97 -12.37
N PRO A 186 -17.74 2.11 -12.51
CA PRO A 186 -18.50 1.46 -13.57
C PRO A 186 -18.06 1.80 -15.00
N ARG A 187 -17.34 2.91 -15.19
CA ARG A 187 -16.78 3.33 -16.48
C ARG A 187 -15.46 2.63 -16.80
N VAL A 188 -14.82 2.07 -15.78
CA VAL A 188 -13.49 1.46 -15.85
C VAL A 188 -13.60 -0.06 -15.76
N LEU A 189 -14.01 -0.59 -14.59
CA LEU A 189 -14.10 -2.02 -14.29
C LEU A 189 -12.86 -2.81 -14.75
N LEU A 190 -11.68 -2.35 -14.33
CA LEU A 190 -10.41 -2.98 -14.65
C LEU A 190 -9.63 -3.30 -13.37
N PRO A 191 -8.93 -4.43 -13.35
CA PRO A 191 -8.04 -4.74 -12.23
C PRO A 191 -6.87 -3.75 -12.17
N THR A 192 -6.38 -3.50 -10.96
CA THR A 192 -5.33 -2.51 -10.70
C THR A 192 -4.21 -3.14 -9.87
N ILE A 193 -2.97 -2.80 -10.20
CA ILE A 193 -1.79 -3.21 -9.45
C ILE A 193 -1.08 -1.99 -8.89
N CYS A 194 -0.82 -2.01 -7.58
CA CYS A 194 -0.06 -1.00 -6.86
C CYS A 194 1.36 -1.55 -6.63
N GLY A 195 2.30 -1.10 -7.45
CA GLY A 195 3.72 -1.42 -7.34
C GLY A 195 4.44 -0.49 -6.38
N TYR A 196 5.43 -1.02 -5.68
CA TYR A 196 6.37 -0.26 -4.86
C TYR A 196 7.66 -1.05 -4.64
N ASP A 197 8.76 -0.35 -4.40
CA ASP A 197 10.08 -0.97 -4.30
C ASP A 197 10.21 -1.96 -3.13
N GLY A 198 10.58 -3.19 -3.46
CA GLY A 198 10.93 -4.22 -2.49
C GLY A 198 12.15 -3.84 -1.64
N TYR A 199 12.08 -4.13 -0.34
CA TYR A 199 13.03 -3.73 0.70
C TYR A 199 13.15 -2.22 0.93
N ILE A 200 13.34 -1.42 -0.12
CA ILE A 200 13.50 0.04 -0.02
C ILE A 200 12.28 0.68 0.62
N LEU A 201 11.07 0.35 0.16
CA LEU A 201 9.81 0.85 0.74
C LEU A 201 9.10 -0.22 1.54
N SER A 202 9.11 -1.46 1.07
CA SER A 202 8.34 -2.53 1.72
C SER A 202 8.78 -2.82 3.16
N HIS A 203 10.06 -2.58 3.49
CA HIS A 203 10.65 -2.84 4.82
C HIS A 203 11.14 -1.59 5.57
N THR A 204 11.36 -0.46 4.89
CA THR A 204 11.71 0.80 5.55
C THR A 204 10.48 1.42 6.18
N VAL A 205 10.65 2.01 7.36
CA VAL A 205 9.58 2.74 8.06
C VAL A 205 9.60 4.22 7.70
N MET A 206 8.42 4.80 7.53
CA MET A 206 8.22 6.23 7.27
C MET A 206 6.99 6.71 8.06
N PRO A 207 6.90 8.01 8.38
CA PRO A 207 5.75 8.60 9.06
C PRO A 207 4.46 8.54 8.23
#